data_AF-A0A9E4MQ98-F1
#
_entry.id   AF-A0A9E4MQ98-F1
#
_cell.length_a   1.000
_cell.length_b   1.000
_cell.length_c   1.000
_cell.angle_alpha   90.00
_cell.angle_beta   90.00
_cell.angle_gamma   90.00
#
_symmetry.space_group_name_H-M   'P 1'
#
loop_
_entity.id
_entity.type
_entity.pdbx_description
1 polymer ?
#
loop_
_entity_poly.entity_id
_entity_poly.type
_entity_poly.pdbx_seq_one_letter_code
_entity_poly.pdbx_strand_id
1 'polypeptide(L)'
;MSVSFMSPTDVCFADWSRTRDWMLKYSLASEAVSPLQVIDVTGLDTEGIDSLKNHLKTLEIPAELMGELVFELQVKKDRIRRILWNEQDSTLNKKTIIKMIQNALKNWIVPDCDSEILVLRIHINS
;
A
#
# COMPACT_ATOMS: atom_id res chain seq x y z
N MET A 1 40.56 4.69 -60.57
CA MET A 1 39.86 5.52 -59.56
C MET A 1 40.04 4.81 -58.23
N SER A 2 40.92 5.34 -57.38
CA SER A 2 41.38 4.70 -56.15
C SER A 2 40.40 4.98 -55.02
N VAL A 3 39.87 3.92 -54.40
CA VAL A 3 39.13 4.04 -53.13
C VAL A 3 40.14 4.17 -52.00
N SER A 4 40.14 5.33 -51.34
CA SER A 4 41.00 5.58 -50.19
C SER A 4 40.44 4.85 -48.97
N PHE A 5 41.24 3.97 -48.39
CA PHE A 5 41.07 3.50 -47.03
C PHE A 5 41.43 4.65 -46.08
N MET A 6 40.48 5.07 -45.24
CA MET A 6 40.74 5.99 -44.13
C MET A 6 40.74 5.19 -42.83
N SER A 7 41.84 5.26 -42.08
CA SER A 7 42.08 4.56 -40.81
C SER A 7 41.31 5.19 -39.64
N PRO A 8 41.15 4.45 -38.51
CA PRO A 8 40.24 4.79 -37.43
C PRO A 8 40.97 5.50 -36.29
N THR A 9 40.66 6.78 -36.08
CA THR A 9 40.95 7.47 -34.82
C THR A 9 39.89 8.55 -34.62
N ASP A 10 39.43 8.68 -33.37
CA ASP A 10 38.43 9.64 -32.88
C ASP A 10 36.96 9.24 -33.08
N VAL A 11 36.52 8.25 -32.30
CA VAL A 11 35.18 8.35 -31.68
C VAL A 11 35.36 8.23 -30.18
N CYS A 12 35.18 9.37 -29.52
CA CYS A 12 35.23 9.58 -28.09
C CYS A 12 34.43 8.51 -27.35
N PHE A 13 35.02 7.99 -26.26
CA PHE A 13 34.29 7.26 -25.22
C PHE A 13 33.13 8.14 -24.75
N ALA A 14 31.92 7.81 -25.19
CA ALA A 14 30.70 8.41 -24.66
C ALA A 14 30.63 8.05 -23.18
N ASP A 15 30.63 9.07 -22.33
CA ASP A 15 30.44 8.96 -20.89
C ASP A 15 29.05 8.35 -20.61
N TRP A 16 29.04 7.04 -20.40
CA TRP A 16 27.88 6.21 -20.06
C TRP A 16 27.24 6.57 -18.70
N SER A 17 27.74 7.58 -18.00
CA SER A 17 27.19 8.06 -16.73
C SER A 17 25.84 8.80 -16.90
N ARG A 18 25.57 9.37 -18.08
CA ARG A 18 24.35 10.17 -18.31
C ARG A 18 23.09 9.35 -18.59
N THR A 19 23.24 8.11 -19.05
CA THR A 19 22.14 7.18 -19.33
C THR A 19 21.73 6.34 -18.12
N ARG A 20 22.43 6.41 -16.99
CA ARG A 20 21.98 5.76 -15.74
C ARG A 20 21.00 6.61 -14.94
N ASP A 21 21.05 7.94 -15.09
CA ASP A 21 20.21 8.87 -14.35
C ASP A 21 18.72 8.72 -14.71
N TRP A 22 18.41 8.52 -16.00
CA TRP A 22 17.03 8.30 -16.45
C TRP A 22 16.43 6.97 -15.94
N MET A 23 17.29 5.98 -15.69
CA MET A 23 16.89 4.62 -15.31
C MET A 23 16.63 4.54 -13.81
N LEU A 24 17.42 5.26 -13.01
CA LEU A 24 17.18 5.41 -11.58
C LEU A 24 15.95 6.27 -11.28
N LYS A 25 15.61 7.23 -12.16
CA LYS A 25 14.41 8.06 -12.00
C LYS A 25 13.10 7.29 -12.25
N TYR A 26 13.12 6.29 -13.14
CA TYR A 26 11.94 5.44 -13.41
C TYR A 26 11.85 4.19 -12.52
N SER A 27 12.96 3.67 -11.98
CA SER A 27 12.92 2.52 -11.06
C SER A 27 12.40 2.83 -9.66
N LEU A 28 12.31 4.11 -9.26
CA LEU A 28 11.68 4.52 -7.99
C LEU A 28 10.18 4.83 -8.12
N ALA A 29 9.62 4.88 -9.33
CA ALA A 29 8.22 5.24 -9.56
C ALA A 29 7.28 4.03 -9.73
N SER A 30 7.74 2.82 -9.41
CA SER A 30 6.86 1.68 -9.17
C SER A 30 6.87 1.29 -7.69
N GLU A 31 6.81 2.27 -6.78
CA GLU A 31 5.97 2.02 -5.61
C GLU A 31 4.59 1.69 -6.18
N ALA A 32 4.31 0.40 -6.29
CA ALA A 32 2.99 -0.10 -6.60
C ALA A 32 2.08 0.54 -5.56
N VAL A 33 1.40 1.63 -5.94
CA VAL A 33 0.48 2.36 -5.08
C VAL A 33 -0.52 1.31 -4.69
N SER A 34 -0.40 0.82 -3.46
CA SER A 34 -1.21 -0.29 -3.01
C SER A 34 -2.65 0.23 -3.09
N PRO A 35 -3.55 -0.50 -3.77
CA PRO A 35 -4.92 -0.04 -3.97
C PRO A 35 -5.64 0.24 -2.66
N LEU A 36 -5.12 -0.31 -1.56
CA LEU A 36 -5.56 -0.03 -0.20
C LEU A 36 -4.53 0.86 0.53
N GLN A 37 -5.00 2.02 0.98
CA GLN A 37 -4.26 2.94 1.83
C GLN A 37 -4.95 3.04 3.20
N VAL A 38 -4.21 2.79 4.27
CA VAL A 38 -4.70 3.07 5.63
C VAL A 38 -4.51 4.57 5.88
N ILE A 39 -5.61 5.32 5.99
CA ILE A 39 -5.59 6.77 6.21
C ILE A 39 -5.20 7.06 7.65
N ASP A 40 -5.90 6.41 8.58
CA ASP A 40 -5.81 6.71 9.99
C ASP A 40 -6.20 5.51 10.84
N VAL A 41 -5.55 5.39 12.00
CA VAL A 41 -5.90 4.41 13.02
C VAL A 41 -5.88 5.09 14.37
N THR A 42 -7.06 5.22 14.97
CA THR A 42 -7.20 5.77 16.32
C THR A 42 -7.06 4.65 17.34
N GLY A 43 -6.28 4.90 18.40
CA GLY A 43 -6.09 3.99 19.53
C GLY A 43 -4.98 2.96 19.33
N LEU A 44 -4.27 2.97 18.20
CA LEU A 44 -3.20 2.03 17.89
C LEU A 44 -1.85 2.76 17.82
N ASP A 45 -0.80 2.15 18.39
CA ASP A 45 0.55 2.68 18.29
C ASP A 45 1.13 2.54 16.87
N THR A 46 2.20 3.29 16.60
CA THR A 46 2.89 3.29 15.29
C THR A 46 3.28 1.90 14.81
N GLU A 47 3.79 1.03 15.69
CA GLU A 47 4.13 -0.36 15.37
C GLU A 47 2.90 -1.18 14.94
N GLY A 48 1.77 -0.98 15.63
CA GLY A 48 0.51 -1.59 15.27
C GLY A 48 0.00 -1.10 13.91
N ILE A 49 0.13 0.20 13.64
CA ILE A 49 -0.24 0.79 12.34
C ILE A 49 0.58 0.17 11.22
N ASP A 50 1.89 0.00 11.41
CA ASP A 50 2.77 -0.59 10.39
C ASP A 50 2.47 -2.09 10.18
N SER A 51 2.25 -2.84 11.26
CA SER A 51 1.80 -4.25 11.19
C SER A 51 0.49 -4.37 10.40
N LEU A 52 -0.48 -3.51 10.69
CA LEU A 52 -1.77 -3.48 10.02
C LEU A 52 -1.64 -3.11 8.54
N LYS A 53 -0.86 -2.08 8.21
CA LYS A 53 -0.56 -1.69 6.83
C LYS A 53 0.07 -2.85 6.06
N ASN A 54 1.03 -3.55 6.66
CA ASN A 54 1.68 -4.69 6.01
C ASN A 54 0.70 -5.86 5.79
N HIS A 55 -0.17 -6.13 6.77
CA HIS A 55 -1.20 -7.15 6.65
C HIS A 55 -2.20 -6.82 5.53
N LEU A 56 -2.66 -5.58 5.47
CA LEU A 56 -3.63 -5.12 4.47
C LEU A 56 -3.03 -4.97 3.07
N LYS A 57 -1.72 -4.68 2.93
CA LYS A 57 -1.01 -4.71 1.65
C LYS A 57 -1.02 -6.09 0.98
N THR A 58 -1.15 -7.15 1.77
CA THR A 58 -1.23 -8.53 1.26
C THR A 58 -2.62 -8.86 0.70
N LEU A 59 -3.62 -8.01 0.96
CA LEU A 59 -4.98 -8.22 0.52
C LEU A 59 -5.14 -7.77 -0.94
N GLU A 60 -5.52 -8.71 -1.80
CA GLU A 60 -5.87 -8.40 -3.20
C GLU A 60 -7.23 -7.71 -3.23
N ILE A 61 -7.23 -6.40 -3.48
CA ILE A 61 -8.45 -5.62 -3.70
C ILE A 61 -8.81 -5.71 -5.19
N PRO A 62 -10.06 -6.04 -5.54
CA PRO A 62 -10.53 -5.95 -6.92
C PRO A 62 -10.32 -4.54 -7.48
N ALA A 63 -9.81 -4.44 -8.71
CA ALA A 63 -9.69 -3.18 -9.42
C ALA A 63 -11.04 -2.47 -9.57
N GLU A 64 -11.02 -1.15 -9.79
CA GLU A 64 -12.20 -0.29 -9.98
C GLU A 64 -13.01 -0.03 -8.71
N LEU A 65 -12.32 0.05 -7.57
CA LEU A 65 -12.94 0.32 -6.29
C LEU A 65 -12.29 1.55 -5.67
N MET A 66 -13.12 2.57 -5.48
CA MET A 66 -12.69 3.82 -4.87
C MET A 66 -13.66 4.20 -3.77
N GLY A 67 -13.12 4.61 -2.63
CA GLY A 67 -13.92 5.10 -1.51
C GLY A 67 -13.26 4.84 -0.18
N GLU A 68 -14.00 5.18 0.87
CA GLU A 68 -13.55 5.13 2.25
C GLU A 68 -14.38 4.11 3.02
N LEU A 69 -13.70 3.40 3.90
CA LEU A 69 -14.29 2.46 4.81
C LEU A 69 -13.80 2.77 6.22
N VAL A 70 -14.76 2.90 7.13
CA VAL A 70 -14.48 3.10 8.55
C VAL A 70 -14.95 1.89 9.33
N PHE A 71 -14.05 1.34 10.12
CA PHE A 71 -14.29 0.17 10.96
C PHE A 71 -13.96 0.49 12.40
N GLU A 72 -14.84 0.10 13.31
CA GLU A 72 -14.58 0.08 14.74
C GLU A 72 -14.23 -1.35 15.16
N LEU A 73 -13.06 -1.51 15.75
CA LEU A 73 -12.51 -2.78 16.21
C LEU A 73 -12.50 -2.79 17.72
N GLN A 74 -13.12 -3.79 18.32
CA GLN A 74 -13.04 -4.02 19.76
C GLN A 74 -11.97 -5.07 20.03
N VAL A 75 -10.91 -4.67 20.68
CA VAL A 75 -9.76 -5.51 21.03
C VAL A 75 -9.87 -5.92 22.50
N LYS A 76 -9.62 -7.20 22.77
CA LYS A 76 -9.60 -7.71 24.14
C LYS A 76 -8.54 -8.79 24.28
N LYS A 77 -7.51 -8.51 25.08
CA LYS A 77 -6.34 -9.40 25.26
C LYS A 77 -5.71 -9.77 23.91
N ASP A 78 -5.23 -8.75 23.18
CA ASP A 78 -4.43 -8.88 21.95
C ASP A 78 -5.17 -9.46 20.73
N ARG A 79 -6.49 -9.60 20.82
CA ARG A 79 -7.32 -10.12 19.73
C ARG A 79 -8.54 -9.26 19.49
N ILE A 80 -8.88 -9.11 18.21
CA ILE A 80 -10.12 -8.47 17.78
C ILE A 80 -11.29 -9.40 18.11
N ARG A 81 -12.16 -8.95 19.02
CA ARG A 81 -13.41 -9.64 19.38
C ARG A 81 -14.56 -9.28 18.47
N ARG A 82 -14.61 -8.02 18.06
CA ARG A 82 -15.71 -7.49 17.26
C ARG A 82 -15.18 -6.50 16.24
N ILE A 83 -15.80 -6.54 15.07
CA ILE A 83 -15.55 -5.60 13.97
C ILE A 83 -16.92 -5.04 13.59
N LEU A 84 -17.12 -3.75 13.81
CA LEU A 84 -18.28 -3.01 13.31
C LEU A 84 -17.84 -2.19 12.11
N TRP A 85 -18.57 -2.31 11.01
CA TRP A 85 -18.42 -1.41 9.87
C TRP A 85 -19.36 -0.22 10.07
N ASN A 86 -18.83 1.00 9.97
CA ASN A 86 -19.63 2.20 10.07
C ASN A 86 -20.10 2.65 8.69
N GLU A 87 -21.36 2.33 8.35
CA GLU A 87 -21.96 2.70 7.07
C GLU A 87 -22.10 4.22 6.89
N GLN A 88 -22.24 4.99 7.98
CA GLN A 88 -22.43 6.45 7.90
C GLN A 88 -21.13 7.18 7.52
N ASP A 89 -20.00 6.72 8.04
CA ASP A 89 -18.67 7.30 7.74
C ASP A 89 -18.00 6.64 6.53
N SER A 90 -18.58 5.57 5.98
CA SER A 90 -18.03 4.87 4.82
C SER A 90 -18.72 5.31 3.54
N THR A 91 -17.93 5.69 2.53
CA THR A 91 -18.46 6.01 1.20
C THR A 91 -18.62 4.76 0.33
N LEU A 92 -17.92 3.66 0.66
CA LEU A 92 -18.00 2.40 -0.09
C LEU A 92 -18.94 1.39 0.61
N ASN A 93 -20.00 0.94 -0.08
CA ASN A 93 -20.95 -0.06 0.43
C ASN A 93 -20.90 -1.36 -0.40
N LYS A 94 -19.69 -1.88 -0.65
CA LYS A 94 -19.52 -3.19 -1.31
C LYS A 94 -19.32 -4.28 -0.26
N LYS A 95 -20.38 -5.08 -0.04
CA LYS A 95 -20.39 -6.19 0.94
C LYS A 95 -19.22 -7.17 0.77
N THR A 96 -18.78 -7.43 -0.46
CA THR A 96 -17.64 -8.32 -0.74
C THR A 96 -16.35 -7.80 -0.11
N ILE A 97 -16.06 -6.50 -0.27
CA ILE A 97 -14.86 -5.85 0.27
C ILE A 97 -14.93 -5.72 1.78
N ILE A 98 -16.10 -5.30 2.28
CA ILE A 98 -16.35 -5.20 3.72
C ILE A 98 -16.05 -6.56 4.37
N LYS A 99 -16.54 -7.67 3.81
CA LYS A 99 -16.26 -9.02 4.31
C LYS A 99 -14.79 -9.44 4.17
N MET A 100 -14.12 -9.10 3.05
CA MET A 100 -12.70 -9.41 2.87
C MET A 100 -11.83 -8.70 3.91
N ILE A 101 -12.05 -7.40 4.10
CA ILE A 101 -11.34 -6.60 5.10
C ILE A 101 -11.68 -7.08 6.50
N GLN A 102 -12.95 -7.36 6.82
CA GLN A 102 -13.34 -7.95 8.10
C GLN A 102 -12.62 -9.28 8.38
N ASN A 103 -12.50 -10.16 7.38
CA ASN A 103 -11.77 -11.41 7.55
C ASN A 103 -10.26 -11.19 7.74
N ALA A 104 -9.66 -10.26 7.01
CA ALA A 104 -8.26 -9.89 7.18
C ALA A 104 -8.02 -9.34 8.60
N LEU A 105 -8.82 -8.37 9.04
CA LEU A 105 -8.75 -7.79 10.38
C LEU A 105 -8.99 -8.85 11.47
N LYS A 106 -9.89 -9.80 11.26
CA LYS A 106 -10.11 -10.90 12.22
C LYS A 106 -8.90 -11.84 12.35
N ASN A 107 -8.12 -12.01 11.28
CA ASN A 107 -6.92 -12.83 11.27
C ASN A 107 -5.66 -12.06 11.71
N TRP A 108 -5.74 -10.74 11.74
CA TRP A 108 -4.66 -9.89 12.23
C TRP A 108 -4.50 -10.04 13.75
N ILE A 109 -3.26 -10.28 14.18
CA ILE A 109 -2.89 -10.32 15.58
C ILE A 109 -2.53 -8.90 15.98
N VAL A 110 -3.30 -8.33 16.91
CA VAL A 110 -3.08 -6.96 17.36
C VAL A 110 -1.85 -6.99 18.27
N PRO A 111 -0.78 -6.23 17.95
CA PRO A 111 0.34 -6.06 18.88
C PRO A 111 -0.16 -5.37 20.16
N ASP A 112 0.59 -5.56 21.25
CA ASP A 112 0.19 -5.11 22.59
C ASP A 112 -0.24 -3.63 22.54
N CYS A 113 -1.50 -3.39 22.91
CA CYS A 113 -2.18 -2.12 22.70
C CYS A 113 -3.13 -1.88 23.86
N ASP A 114 -2.94 -0.76 24.56
CA ASP A 114 -3.72 -0.41 25.76
C ASP A 114 -5.17 -0.01 25.43
N SER A 115 -5.48 0.26 24.16
CA SER A 115 -6.82 0.65 23.71
C SER A 115 -7.72 -0.57 23.49
N GLU A 116 -8.85 -0.61 24.19
CA GLU A 116 -9.90 -1.62 23.99
C GLU A 116 -10.70 -1.40 22.69
N ILE A 117 -10.69 -0.17 22.17
CA ILE A 117 -11.43 0.22 20.95
C ILE A 117 -10.46 0.91 20.00
N LEU A 118 -10.39 0.41 18.77
CA LEU A 118 -9.64 1.01 17.67
C LEU A 118 -10.60 1.47 16.58
N VAL A 119 -10.36 2.65 16.04
CA VAL A 119 -11.10 3.13 14.86
C VAL A 119 -10.15 3.14 13.68
N LEU A 120 -10.46 2.34 12.68
CA LEU A 120 -9.66 2.15 11.49
C LEU A 120 -10.33 2.83 10.29
N ARG A 121 -9.64 3.78 9.67
CA ARG A 121 -10.07 4.44 8.44
C ARG A 121 -9.19 4.01 7.28
N ILE A 122 -9.82 3.39 6.28
CA ILE A 122 -9.16 2.87 5.09
C ILE A 122 -9.68 3.64 3.87
N HIS A 123 -8.76 4.17 3.07
CA HIS A 123 -9.04 4.64 1.73
C HIS A 123 -8.70 3.54 0.73
N ILE A 124 -9.59 3.28 -0.20
CA ILE A 124 -9.34 2.41 -1.34
C ILE A 124 -9.27 3.29 -2.57
N ASN A 125 -8.20 3.14 -3.33
CA ASN A 125 -7.92 3.82 -4.58
C ASN A 125 -7.36 2.79 -5.58
N SER A 126 -8.24 1.88 -6.04
CA SER A 126 -7.92 0.74 -6.91
C SER A 126 -8.45 0.88 -8.32
#